data_AF-A0A1B8XYP4-F1
#
_entry.id   AF-A0A1B8XYP4-F1
#
_cell.length_a   1.000
_cell.length_b   1.000
_cell.length_c   1.000
_cell.angle_alpha   90.00
_cell.angle_beta   90.00
_cell.angle_gamma   90.00
#
_symmetry.space_group_name_H-M   'P 1'
#
loop_
_entity.id
_entity.type
_entity.pdbx_description
1 polymer ?
#
loop_
_entity_poly.entity_id
_entity_poly.type
_entity_poly.pdbx_seq_one_letter_code
_entity_poly.pdbx_strand_id
1 'polypeptide(L)'
;MFPPSRWLGITDLHLTNGWAANIGPVYVAQNGSVLLSIPGYPNAERDFVTWRDGNGTLMGKFTNSSSYRQIWGCECELFRNGSLYLKRLGTVGDETYTVTVHNQGGTHLTTGSILVTVI
;
A
#
# COMPACT_ATOMS: atom_id res chain seq x y z
N MET A 1 -22.91 43.05 -8.10
CA MET A 1 -23.45 42.07 -9.06
C MET A 1 -22.24 41.38 -9.69
N PHE A 2 -21.87 40.21 -9.16
CA PHE A 2 -20.67 39.46 -9.56
C PHE A 2 -21.11 38.25 -10.42
N PRO A 3 -20.35 37.84 -11.45
CA PRO A 3 -20.69 36.67 -12.24
C PRO A 3 -20.40 35.36 -11.46
N PRO A 4 -21.13 34.27 -11.73
CA PRO A 4 -20.91 33.00 -11.05
C PRO A 4 -19.67 32.30 -11.62
N SER A 5 -18.81 31.85 -10.71
CA SER A 5 -17.60 31.09 -10.96
C SER A 5 -17.91 29.72 -11.59
N ARG A 6 -17.20 29.46 -12.70
CA ARG A 6 -17.19 28.24 -13.49
C ARG A 6 -16.43 27.16 -12.73
N TRP A 7 -17.12 26.20 -12.13
CA TRP A 7 -16.51 24.97 -11.62
C TRP A 7 -16.22 24.04 -12.80
N LEU A 8 -14.95 23.80 -13.08
CA LEU A 8 -14.52 22.76 -14.02
C LEU A 8 -14.81 21.40 -13.36
N GLY A 9 -15.78 20.69 -13.93
CA GLY A 9 -16.08 19.31 -13.56
C GLY A 9 -14.93 18.40 -13.96
N ILE A 10 -14.39 17.69 -12.98
CA ILE A 10 -13.57 16.51 -13.22
C ILE A 10 -14.54 15.41 -13.64
N THR A 11 -14.58 15.09 -14.93
CA THR A 11 -15.34 13.95 -15.46
C THR A 11 -14.53 12.67 -15.32
N ASP A 12 -15.23 11.61 -14.94
CA ASP A 12 -14.82 10.21 -14.93
C ASP A 12 -13.83 9.73 -13.86
N LEU A 13 -14.39 9.43 -12.69
CA LEU A 13 -13.89 8.32 -11.88
C LEU A 13 -14.96 7.22 -11.90
N HIS A 14 -14.67 6.18 -12.67
CA HIS A 14 -15.40 4.92 -12.69
C HIS A 14 -15.45 4.37 -11.26
N LEU A 15 -16.60 4.55 -10.59
CA LEU A 15 -16.90 4.03 -9.26
C LEU A 15 -16.99 2.50 -9.33
N THR A 16 -15.87 1.81 -9.13
CA THR A 16 -15.92 0.40 -8.75
C THR A 16 -16.31 0.30 -7.29
N ASN A 17 -17.46 -0.32 -7.06
CA ASN A 17 -18.17 -0.49 -5.80
C ASN A 17 -17.39 -1.37 -4.80
N GLY A 18 -16.32 -0.83 -4.22
CA GLY A 18 -15.52 -1.45 -3.17
C GLY A 18 -14.92 -0.36 -2.29
N TRP A 19 -15.04 -0.49 -0.97
CA TRP A 19 -14.60 0.52 0.01
C TRP A 19 -13.08 0.71 0.10
N ALA A 20 -12.34 0.09 -0.80
CA ALA A 20 -10.91 0.27 -0.92
C ALA A 20 -10.67 1.39 -1.94
N ALA A 21 -10.71 2.63 -1.46
CA ALA A 21 -10.38 3.81 -2.25
C ALA A 21 -9.01 3.61 -2.92
N ASN A 22 -8.93 3.93 -4.21
CA ASN A 22 -7.68 4.03 -4.94
C ASN A 22 -6.77 4.98 -4.15
N ILE A 23 -5.71 4.44 -3.54
CA ILE A 23 -4.86 5.18 -2.63
C ILE A 23 -4.00 6.08 -3.52
N GLY A 24 -4.32 7.38 -3.55
CA GLY A 24 -3.47 8.38 -4.19
C GLY A 24 -2.06 8.40 -3.57
N PRO A 25 -1.15 9.26 -4.08
CA PRO A 25 0.19 9.36 -3.52
C PRO A 25 0.15 9.63 -2.01
N VAL A 26 1.01 8.93 -1.28
CA VAL A 26 1.11 8.99 0.17
C VAL A 26 2.29 9.89 0.53
N TYR A 27 2.02 11.02 1.19
CA TYR A 27 3.07 11.95 1.61
C TYR A 27 3.46 11.73 3.07
N VAL A 28 4.75 11.67 3.35
CA VAL A 28 5.33 11.44 4.68
C VAL A 28 6.48 12.41 4.91
N ALA A 29 6.55 13.01 6.09
CA ALA A 29 7.72 13.80 6.48
C ALA A 29 8.95 12.89 6.67
N GLN A 30 10.15 13.40 6.41
CA GLN A 30 11.40 12.69 6.70
C GLN A 30 11.46 12.15 8.14
N ASN A 31 11.93 10.92 8.30
CA ASN A 31 11.90 10.10 9.53
C ASN A 31 10.49 9.78 10.06
N GLY A 32 9.45 10.12 9.29
CA GLY A 32 8.07 9.75 9.55
C GLY A 32 7.82 8.26 9.34
N SER A 33 6.61 7.83 9.69
CA SER A 33 6.18 6.45 9.55
C SER A 33 4.81 6.42 8.86
N VAL A 34 4.51 5.33 8.17
CA VAL A 34 3.26 5.24 7.40
C VAL A 34 2.74 3.82 7.31
N LEU A 35 1.41 3.71 7.33
CA LEU A 35 0.68 2.45 7.18
C LEU A 35 0.13 2.33 5.76
N LEU A 36 0.65 1.36 5.02
CA LEU A 36 0.22 1.03 3.67
C LEU A 36 -0.82 -0.10 3.71
N SER A 37 -2.03 0.20 3.26
CA SER A 37 -3.11 -0.79 3.11
C SER A 37 -3.06 -1.42 1.72
N ILE A 38 -3.60 -2.63 1.56
CA ILE A 38 -3.64 -3.27 0.23
C ILE A 38 -4.72 -2.58 -0.62
N PRO A 39 -4.38 -1.96 -1.77
CA PRO A 39 -5.36 -1.32 -2.63
C PRO A 39 -6.40 -2.33 -3.14
N GLY A 40 -7.68 -1.98 -3.09
CA GLY A 40 -8.75 -2.86 -3.55
C GLY A 40 -9.05 -4.08 -2.67
N TYR A 41 -8.27 -4.34 -1.60
CA TYR A 41 -8.29 -5.63 -0.92
C TYR A 41 -8.40 -5.49 0.61
N PRO A 42 -9.61 -5.66 1.18
CA PRO A 42 -9.91 -5.21 2.54
C PRO A 42 -9.30 -6.09 3.65
N ASN A 43 -9.07 -7.38 3.41
CA ASN A 43 -8.48 -8.26 4.42
C ASN A 43 -7.77 -9.46 3.79
N ALA A 44 -6.48 -9.60 4.08
CA ALA A 44 -5.64 -10.71 3.62
C ALA A 44 -5.22 -11.68 4.74
N GLU A 45 -5.95 -11.74 5.85
CA GLU A 45 -5.59 -12.56 7.02
C GLU A 45 -5.35 -14.04 6.71
N ARG A 46 -6.06 -14.59 5.73
CA ARG A 46 -5.91 -15.99 5.31
C ARG A 46 -5.01 -16.17 4.10
N ASP A 47 -4.50 -15.11 3.52
CA ASP A 47 -3.81 -15.10 2.24
C ASP A 47 -2.29 -14.95 2.41
N PHE A 48 -1.55 -15.17 1.33
CA PHE A 48 -0.13 -14.90 1.24
C PHE A 48 0.10 -13.51 0.69
N VAL A 49 0.66 -12.63 1.53
CA VAL A 49 0.94 -11.24 1.16
C VAL A 49 2.44 -11.06 1.03
N THR A 50 2.87 -10.43 -0.06
CA THR A 50 4.27 -10.10 -0.32
C THR A 50 4.37 -8.62 -0.63
N TRP A 51 5.19 -7.90 0.14
CA TRP A 51 5.51 -6.50 -0.11
C TRP A 51 6.93 -6.34 -0.62
N ARG A 52 7.09 -5.47 -1.61
CA ARG A 52 8.38 -5.09 -2.20
C ARG A 52 8.52 -3.58 -2.29
N ASP A 53 9.75 -3.09 -2.16
CA ASP A 53 10.10 -1.69 -2.39
C ASP A 53 10.20 -1.36 -3.89
N GLY A 54 10.63 -0.14 -4.23
CA GLY A 54 10.77 0.30 -5.63
C GLY A 54 11.86 -0.43 -6.41
N ASN A 55 12.83 -1.03 -5.72
CA ASN A 55 13.91 -1.84 -6.29
C ASN A 55 13.54 -3.32 -6.40
N GLY A 56 12.33 -3.71 -5.96
CA GLY A 56 11.89 -5.11 -5.90
C GLY A 56 12.44 -5.89 -4.71
N THR A 57 13.15 -5.23 -3.78
CA THR A 57 13.64 -5.82 -2.53
C THR A 57 12.45 -6.28 -1.70
N LEU A 58 12.56 -7.46 -1.09
CA LEU A 58 11.50 -7.99 -0.26
C LEU A 58 11.47 -7.26 1.10
N MET A 59 10.40 -6.51 1.35
CA MET A 59 10.20 -5.77 2.60
C MET A 59 9.55 -6.66 3.67
N GLY A 60 8.57 -7.45 3.25
CA GLY A 60 7.86 -8.37 4.14
C GLY A 60 7.17 -9.46 3.35
N LYS A 61 7.09 -10.65 3.94
CA LYS A 61 6.36 -11.78 3.37
C LYS A 61 5.54 -12.49 4.44
N PHE A 62 4.33 -12.87 4.06
CA PHE A 62 3.41 -13.65 4.87
C PHE A 62 3.05 -14.97 4.19
N THR A 63 3.11 -16.07 4.94
CA THR A 63 2.79 -17.43 4.45
C THR A 63 1.59 -18.08 5.15
N ASN A 64 0.96 -17.43 6.13
CA ASN A 64 -0.40 -17.63 6.68
C ASN A 64 -0.55 -16.81 7.96
N SER A 65 -1.79 -16.63 8.46
CA SER A 65 -2.17 -15.94 9.72
C SER A 65 -1.29 -16.22 10.95
N SER A 66 -0.58 -17.35 10.93
CA SER A 66 0.12 -17.97 12.06
C SER A 66 1.65 -18.00 11.89
N SER A 67 2.20 -17.65 10.72
CA SER A 67 3.63 -17.77 10.36
C SER A 67 4.23 -16.42 9.98
N TYR A 68 4.17 -15.47 10.92
CA TYR A 68 4.85 -14.18 10.80
C TYR A 68 6.36 -14.39 10.65
N ARG A 69 6.94 -13.91 9.55
CA ARG A 69 8.39 -13.75 9.39
C ARG A 69 8.70 -12.32 8.99
N GLN A 70 9.18 -11.55 9.95
CA GLN A 70 9.83 -10.27 9.67
C GLN A 70 11.20 -10.52 9.05
N ILE A 71 11.52 -9.77 8.00
CA ILE A 71 12.83 -9.84 7.36
C ILE A 71 13.79 -9.00 8.17
N TRP A 72 14.95 -9.57 8.48
CA TRP A 72 16.01 -8.88 9.20
C TRP A 72 16.52 -7.69 8.38
N GLY A 73 16.64 -6.52 9.00
CA GLY A 73 17.15 -5.31 8.36
C GLY A 73 16.08 -4.40 7.74
N CYS A 74 14.80 -4.80 7.71
CA CYS A 74 13.71 -3.90 7.33
C CYS A 74 13.23 -3.10 8.55
N GLU A 75 13.26 -1.76 8.48
CA GLU A 75 12.52 -0.90 9.42
C GLU A 75 11.02 -0.91 9.07
N CYS A 76 10.41 -2.09 9.06
CA CYS A 76 9.00 -2.27 8.72
C CYS A 76 8.33 -3.37 9.53
N GLU A 77 7.02 -3.32 9.62
CA GLU A 77 6.18 -4.29 10.32
C GLU A 77 4.98 -4.66 9.44
N LEU A 78 4.71 -5.96 9.29
CA LEU A 78 3.61 -6.45 8.48
C LEU A 78 2.48 -6.94 9.40
N PHE A 79 1.28 -6.39 9.24
CA PHE A 79 0.11 -6.73 10.05
C PHE A 79 -0.69 -7.91 9.47
N ARG A 80 -1.49 -8.57 10.32
CA ARG A 80 -2.31 -9.73 9.92
C ARG A 80 -3.27 -9.47 8.78
N ASN A 81 -3.82 -8.26 8.67
CA ASN A 81 -4.70 -7.89 7.57
C ASN A 81 -3.95 -7.70 6.24
N GLY A 82 -2.62 -7.83 6.24
CA GLY A 82 -1.73 -7.68 5.09
C GLY A 82 -1.19 -6.26 4.88
N SER A 83 -1.54 -5.30 5.74
CA SER A 83 -1.00 -3.94 5.68
C SER A 83 0.46 -3.89 6.14
N LEU A 84 1.24 -3.02 5.50
CA LEU A 84 2.66 -2.82 5.80
C LEU A 84 2.87 -1.47 6.49
N TYR A 85 3.49 -1.49 7.65
CA TYR A 85 3.92 -0.30 8.36
C TYR A 85 5.40 -0.05 8.12
N LEU A 86 5.71 1.07 7.48
CA LEU A 86 7.07 1.54 7.27
C LEU A 86 7.45 2.45 8.44
N LYS A 87 8.52 2.11 9.14
CA LYS A 87 9.06 2.88 10.27
C LYS A 87 10.20 3.75 9.73
N ARG A 88 10.22 5.02 10.14
CA ARG A 88 11.34 5.94 9.95
C ARG A 88 11.88 6.02 8.51
N LEU A 89 11.09 6.58 7.61
CA LEU A 89 11.51 6.83 6.23
C LEU A 89 12.59 7.93 6.15
N GLY A 90 13.85 7.53 6.11
CA GLY A 90 15.00 8.44 6.21
C GLY A 90 15.41 9.13 4.91
N THR A 91 15.08 8.54 3.76
CA THR A 91 15.47 9.05 2.44
C THR A 91 14.35 9.90 1.84
N VAL A 92 14.64 11.18 1.55
CA VAL A 92 13.73 12.08 0.83
C VAL A 92 13.62 11.64 -0.63
N GLY A 93 12.39 11.65 -1.16
CA GLY A 93 12.11 11.27 -2.54
C GLY A 93 10.92 10.35 -2.69
N ASP A 94 10.76 9.86 -3.92
CA ASP A 94 9.64 9.02 -4.34
C ASP A 94 10.03 7.55 -4.35
N GLU A 95 9.20 6.70 -3.75
CA GLU A 95 9.36 5.25 -3.81
C GLU A 95 8.01 4.55 -4.00
N THR A 96 7.96 3.59 -4.92
CA THR A 96 6.74 2.81 -5.19
C THR A 96 6.82 1.46 -4.51
N TYR A 97 5.93 1.23 -3.56
CA TYR A 97 5.78 -0.03 -2.85
C TYR A 97 4.75 -0.90 -3.55
N THR A 98 5.12 -2.16 -3.82
CA THR A 98 4.25 -3.11 -4.52
C THR A 98 3.83 -4.24 -3.58
N VAL A 99 2.54 -4.52 -3.53
CA VAL A 99 1.96 -5.63 -2.81
C VAL A 99 1.39 -6.65 -3.77
N THR A 100 1.66 -7.93 -3.50
CA THR A 100 1.04 -9.05 -4.22
C THR A 100 0.38 -9.98 -3.23
N VAL A 101 -0.86 -10.39 -3.52
CA VAL A 101 -1.66 -11.28 -2.69
C VAL A 101 -1.96 -12.57 -3.46
N HIS A 102 -1.73 -13.71 -2.83
CA HIS A 102 -2.13 -15.03 -3.32
C HIS A 102 -3.02 -15.72 -2.27
N ASN A 103 -3.96 -16.56 -2.69
CA ASN A 103 -4.70 -17.40 -1.76
C ASN A 103 -3.82 -18.53 -1.19
N GLN A 104 -4.36 -19.32 -0.26
CA GLN A 104 -3.65 -20.46 0.36
C GLN A 104 -3.23 -21.55 -0.62
N GLY A 105 -3.91 -21.65 -1.76
CA GLY A 105 -3.56 -22.55 -2.85
C GLY A 105 -2.47 -22.00 -3.78
N GLY A 106 -1.93 -20.81 -3.51
CA GLY A 106 -0.93 -20.14 -4.33
C GLY A 106 -1.50 -19.45 -5.58
N THR A 107 -2.82 -19.36 -5.73
CA THR A 107 -3.45 -18.62 -6.83
C THR A 107 -3.31 -17.12 -6.59
N HIS A 108 -2.86 -16.38 -7.60
CA HIS A 108 -2.81 -14.91 -7.56
C HIS A 108 -4.22 -14.33 -7.41
N LEU A 109 -4.38 -13.35 -6.50
CA LEU A 109 -5.63 -12.66 -6.25
C LEU A 109 -5.57 -11.20 -6.71
N THR A 110 -4.51 -10.49 -6.32
CA THR A 110 -4.34 -9.08 -6.69
C THR A 110 -2.88 -8.64 -6.59
N THR A 111 -2.57 -7.59 -7.34
CA THR A 111 -1.35 -6.80 -7.21
C THR A 111 -1.74 -5.33 -7.13
N GLY A 112 -1.18 -4.62 -6.14
CA GLY A 112 -1.37 -3.20 -5.97
C GLY A 112 -0.03 -2.48 -5.83
N SER A 113 -0.01 -1.21 -6.20
CA SER A 113 1.16 -0.35 -6.06
C SER A 113 0.77 0.95 -5.38
N ILE A 114 1.65 1.46 -4.52
CA ILE A 114 1.43 2.68 -3.76
C ILE A 114 2.69 3.53 -3.86
N LEU A 115 2.54 4.75 -4.38
CA LEU A 115 3.59 5.75 -4.39
C LEU A 115 3.66 6.42 -3.01
N VAL A 116 4.83 6.35 -2.38
CA VAL A 116 5.14 7.06 -1.14
C VAL A 116 6.18 8.13 -1.46
N THR A 117 5.86 9.38 -1.15
CA THR A 117 6.74 10.53 -1.31
C THR A 117 7.17 11.02 0.06
N VAL A 118 8.47 10.96 0.34
CA VAL A 118 9.07 11.52 1.55
C VAL A 118 9.47 12.96 1.29
N ILE A 119 8.95 13.90 2.09
CA ILE A 119 9.18 15.35 2.00
C ILE A 119 9.93 15.92 3.21
#